data_AF-A0A0N1PDN8-F1
#
_entry.id   AF-A0A0N1PDN8-F1
#
_cell.length_a   1.000
_cell.length_b   1.000
_cell.length_c   1.000
_cell.angle_alpha   90.00
_cell.angle_beta   90.00
_cell.angle_gamma   90.00
#
_symmetry.space_group_name_H-M   'P 1'
#
loop_
_entity.id
_entity.type
_entity.pdbx_description
1 polymer ?
#
loop_
_entity_poly.entity_id
_entity_poly.type
_entity_poly.pdbx_seq_one_letter_code
_entity_poly.pdbx_strand_id
1 'polypeptide(L)'
;MWRFTAVLLFFAVCVVPYATALSVELSKTSYLLEGLSVLPRSVQLTNRAFCFSAGSTQDQLKRGDLATLCSFDGGANVKGVKTTHSICTSGIVMDQRLYCPHEELQRDEDGELEFSSLVYSVQDNDLKEEESEKHFSFKSGKQTGEVKQILFNGNSVHFDDDDSQILVSTIISDTEERKVAVFKSEDGLVFKAIAVIPNIEHAEKHYLVYEGGRRLTLVSAYNSSFSTSVSSVYPGNFWSTPKVLNVAAPPASAAFSSGVLIQYACSNETSVAARWYVMEEAAKRPIAPKAPSIPALQKTGGSLLLLFPVASADNLRELVVVHDEPGSNKAAGIRISVYQVDDSTEEKEKADKIAKEREDMLKKEMERFKARMERMEREKARRQAQRQKQLERKRKFLVDDEPNVRTAKSFMKTDGEMIIVRRVQKESIPLEKEVFFSDL
;
A
#
# COMPACT_ATOMS: atom_id res chain seq x y z
N MET A 1 41.96 -43.98 -17.23
CA MET A 1 40.73 -44.69 -17.63
C MET A 1 39.87 -44.95 -16.40
N TRP A 2 39.29 -43.92 -15.78
CA TRP A 2 38.28 -44.05 -14.72
C TRP A 2 37.16 -43.05 -15.04
N ARG A 3 35.92 -43.55 -15.00
CA ARG A 3 34.72 -42.98 -15.61
C ARG A 3 34.17 -41.81 -14.77
N PHE A 4 33.86 -40.70 -15.42
CA PHE A 4 32.99 -39.66 -14.88
C PHE A 4 31.55 -40.16 -14.91
N THR A 5 30.95 -40.34 -13.73
CA THR A 5 29.50 -40.49 -13.57
C THR A 5 28.89 -39.10 -13.62
N ALA A 6 28.25 -38.76 -14.74
CA ALA A 6 27.43 -37.56 -14.86
C ALA A 6 26.14 -37.76 -14.03
N VAL A 7 26.01 -37.01 -12.93
CA VAL A 7 24.74 -36.84 -12.23
C VAL A 7 23.92 -35.85 -13.04
N LEU A 8 22.96 -36.38 -13.81
CA LEU A 8 21.89 -35.61 -14.44
C LEU A 8 21.00 -35.04 -13.34
N LEU A 9 21.28 -33.81 -12.92
CA LEU A 9 20.36 -32.96 -12.18
C LEU A 9 19.20 -32.63 -13.14
N PHE A 10 18.14 -33.44 -13.10
CA PHE A 10 16.84 -33.09 -13.62
C PHE A 10 16.34 -31.89 -12.79
N PHE A 11 16.59 -30.68 -13.30
CA PHE A 11 15.77 -29.53 -12.94
C PHE A 11 14.37 -29.84 -13.45
N ALA A 12 13.50 -30.30 -12.54
CA ALA A 12 12.07 -30.21 -12.72
C ALA A 12 11.77 -28.71 -12.90
N VAL A 13 11.65 -28.29 -14.16
CA VAL A 13 11.00 -27.04 -14.53
C VAL A 13 9.60 -27.16 -13.95
N CYS A 14 9.39 -26.52 -12.80
CA CYS A 14 8.06 -26.23 -12.32
C CYS A 14 7.45 -25.31 -13.38
N VAL A 15 6.76 -25.92 -14.35
CA VAL A 15 5.80 -25.22 -15.18
C VAL A 15 4.74 -24.77 -14.20
N VAL A 16 4.89 -23.55 -13.70
CA VAL A 16 3.88 -22.87 -12.91
C VAL A 16 2.61 -22.94 -13.76
N PRO A 17 1.49 -23.48 -13.24
CA PRO A 17 0.26 -23.52 -14.01
C PRO A 17 -0.06 -22.09 -14.43
N TYR A 18 -0.18 -21.89 -15.74
CA TYR A 18 -0.64 -20.63 -16.30
C TYR A 18 -2.06 -20.39 -15.76
N ALA A 19 -2.29 -19.22 -15.14
CA ALA A 19 -3.60 -18.80 -14.68
C ALA A 19 -4.64 -18.95 -15.80
N THR A 20 -5.76 -19.57 -15.47
CA THR A 20 -6.85 -19.88 -16.40
C THR A 20 -7.96 -18.84 -16.34
N ALA A 21 -8.06 -18.11 -17.45
CA ALA A 21 -9.23 -17.42 -18.02
C ALA A 21 -9.84 -16.25 -17.23
N LEU A 22 -9.20 -15.08 -17.32
CA LEU A 22 -9.90 -13.79 -17.27
C LEU A 22 -10.87 -13.69 -18.46
N SER A 23 -12.15 -13.43 -18.21
CA SER A 23 -13.11 -13.11 -19.27
C SER A 23 -13.59 -11.66 -19.14
N VAL A 24 -13.74 -11.00 -20.29
CA VAL A 24 -14.21 -9.62 -20.34
C VAL A 24 -15.24 -9.52 -21.45
N GLU A 25 -16.46 -9.15 -21.06
CA GLU A 25 -17.59 -9.02 -21.98
C GLU A 25 -18.14 -7.61 -21.90
N LEU A 26 -18.47 -7.01 -23.04
CA LEU A 26 -19.14 -5.73 -23.06
C LEU A 26 -20.57 -5.91 -22.52
N SER A 27 -20.82 -5.43 -21.31
CA SER A 27 -22.11 -5.61 -20.64
C SER A 27 -23.14 -4.56 -21.07
N LYS A 28 -22.69 -3.33 -21.34
CA LYS A 28 -23.57 -2.22 -21.73
C LYS A 28 -23.08 -1.49 -22.96
N THR A 29 -24.02 -1.18 -23.86
CA THR A 29 -23.80 -0.40 -25.08
C THR A 29 -23.26 0.99 -24.75
N SER A 30 -22.37 1.46 -25.61
CA SER A 30 -21.62 2.69 -25.39
C SER A 30 -22.51 3.94 -25.41
N TYR A 31 -22.40 4.79 -24.39
CA TYR A 31 -22.97 6.14 -24.41
C TYR A 31 -22.04 7.07 -25.18
N LEU A 32 -22.61 7.93 -26.04
CA LEU A 32 -21.88 8.96 -26.77
C LEU A 32 -22.38 10.33 -26.36
N LEU A 33 -21.48 11.16 -25.84
CA LEU A 33 -21.73 12.58 -25.54
C LEU A 33 -21.07 13.42 -26.64
N GLU A 34 -21.88 13.88 -27.60
CA GLU A 34 -21.42 14.62 -28.77
C GLU A 34 -20.91 16.02 -28.41
N GLY A 35 -19.87 16.48 -29.11
CA GLY A 35 -19.31 17.84 -28.97
C GLY A 35 -18.40 18.06 -27.76
N LEU A 36 -18.10 17.01 -27.01
CA LEU A 36 -17.20 17.03 -25.84
C LEU A 36 -15.96 16.18 -26.06
N SER A 37 -14.86 16.55 -25.40
CA SER A 37 -13.61 15.78 -25.30
C SER A 37 -13.21 15.61 -23.84
N VAL A 38 -12.68 14.43 -23.52
CA VAL A 38 -12.23 14.04 -22.19
C VAL A 38 -10.99 14.86 -21.79
N LEU A 39 -10.95 15.29 -20.53
CA LEU A 39 -9.78 15.93 -19.94
C LEU A 39 -9.17 15.03 -18.86
N PRO A 40 -7.85 15.14 -18.57
CA PRO A 40 -7.12 14.22 -17.70
C PRO A 40 -7.40 14.43 -16.20
N ARG A 41 -8.59 14.93 -15.86
CA ARG A 41 -9.04 15.16 -14.49
C ARG A 41 -10.20 14.23 -14.18
N SER A 42 -9.96 13.27 -13.31
CA SER A 42 -10.96 12.29 -12.91
C SER A 42 -10.76 11.83 -11.48
N VAL A 43 -11.86 11.44 -10.84
CA VAL A 43 -11.88 10.87 -9.50
C VAL A 43 -12.91 9.76 -9.42
N GLN A 44 -12.63 8.75 -8.62
CA GLN A 44 -13.61 7.77 -8.18
C GLN A 44 -13.92 8.02 -6.70
N LEU A 45 -15.17 8.34 -6.38
CA LEU A 45 -15.61 8.70 -5.03
C LEU A 45 -16.09 7.47 -4.25
N THR A 46 -16.75 6.54 -4.95
CA THR A 46 -17.20 5.26 -4.39
C THR A 46 -16.99 4.13 -5.41
N ASN A 47 -17.30 2.90 -5.04
CA ASN A 47 -17.30 1.76 -5.97
C ASN A 47 -18.34 1.89 -7.10
N ARG A 48 -19.22 2.91 -7.09
CA ARG A 48 -20.22 3.16 -8.14
C ARG A 48 -20.25 4.59 -8.66
N ALA A 49 -19.68 5.53 -7.93
CA ALA A 49 -19.67 6.94 -8.28
C ALA A 49 -18.28 7.40 -8.72
N PHE A 50 -18.22 8.01 -9.91
CA PHE A 50 -17.01 8.59 -10.45
C PHE A 50 -17.35 9.87 -11.23
N CYS A 51 -16.37 10.77 -11.30
CA CYS A 51 -16.50 12.02 -12.02
C CYS A 51 -15.26 12.27 -12.87
N PHE A 52 -15.44 12.98 -13.99
CA PHE A 52 -14.36 13.39 -14.87
C PHE A 52 -14.68 14.74 -15.52
N SER A 53 -13.63 15.45 -15.94
CA SER A 53 -13.78 16.71 -16.65
C SER A 53 -13.89 16.47 -18.15
N ALA A 54 -14.74 17.27 -18.79
CA ALA A 54 -14.88 17.34 -20.24
C ALA A 54 -14.82 18.80 -20.71
N GLY A 55 -14.33 19.02 -21.92
CA GLY A 55 -14.32 20.34 -22.58
C GLY A 55 -14.94 20.26 -23.97
N SER A 56 -15.37 21.41 -24.51
CA SER A 56 -15.86 21.48 -25.90
C SER A 56 -14.79 21.04 -26.91
N THR A 57 -15.19 20.30 -27.94
CA THR A 57 -14.31 19.93 -29.07
C THR A 57 -14.04 21.09 -30.03
N GLN A 58 -14.74 22.22 -29.91
CA GLN A 58 -14.48 23.41 -30.72
C GLN A 58 -13.35 24.24 -30.11
N ASP A 59 -12.37 24.60 -30.95
CA ASP A 59 -10.99 25.09 -30.69
C ASP A 59 -10.82 26.38 -29.83
N GLN A 60 -11.81 26.76 -29.02
CA GLN A 60 -11.66 27.80 -28.02
C GLN A 60 -12.24 27.31 -26.69
N LEU A 61 -11.45 26.54 -25.94
CA LEU A 61 -11.71 26.27 -24.52
C LEU A 61 -11.74 27.59 -23.75
N LYS A 62 -12.90 28.24 -23.66
CA LYS A 62 -13.12 29.28 -22.66
C LYS A 62 -13.30 28.59 -21.31
N ARG A 63 -12.90 29.26 -20.23
CA ARG A 63 -12.97 28.71 -18.86
C ARG A 63 -14.40 28.30 -18.44
N GLY A 64 -15.43 28.77 -19.16
CA GLY A 64 -16.84 28.40 -18.96
C GLY A 64 -17.34 27.18 -19.75
N ASP A 65 -16.51 26.55 -20.59
CA ASP A 65 -16.88 25.38 -21.42
C ASP A 65 -16.44 24.04 -20.79
N LEU A 66 -15.92 24.08 -19.56
CA LEU A 66 -15.53 22.90 -18.79
C LEU A 66 -16.74 22.35 -18.05
N ALA A 67 -17.14 21.12 -18.39
CA ALA A 67 -18.20 20.40 -17.70
C ALA A 67 -17.61 19.33 -16.79
N THR A 68 -17.99 19.34 -15.52
CA THR A 68 -17.80 18.20 -14.63
C THR A 68 -18.90 17.19 -14.93
N LEU A 69 -18.54 16.01 -15.42
CA LEU A 69 -19.46 14.92 -15.70
C LEU A 69 -19.31 13.86 -14.63
N CYS A 70 -20.42 13.40 -14.07
CA CYS A 70 -20.44 12.36 -13.04
C CYS A 70 -21.41 11.24 -13.39
N SER A 71 -21.03 10.03 -12.99
CA SER A 71 -21.91 8.89 -12.87
C SER A 71 -22.03 8.51 -11.41
N PHE A 72 -23.22 8.12 -10.98
CA PHE A 72 -23.50 7.68 -9.61
C PHE A 72 -24.00 6.22 -9.55
N ASP A 73 -24.12 5.57 -10.70
CA ASP A 73 -24.79 4.29 -10.88
C ASP A 73 -23.91 3.25 -11.59
N GLY A 74 -22.58 3.43 -11.58
CA GLY A 74 -21.62 2.50 -12.20
C GLY A 74 -21.44 2.72 -13.70
N GLY A 75 -21.60 3.95 -14.18
CA GLY A 75 -21.49 4.30 -15.60
C GLY A 75 -22.79 4.04 -16.38
N ALA A 76 -23.88 3.71 -15.69
CA ALA A 76 -25.16 3.45 -16.32
C ALA A 76 -25.83 4.74 -16.82
N ASN A 77 -25.62 5.87 -16.16
CA ASN A 77 -25.97 7.20 -16.61
C ASN A 77 -24.84 8.18 -16.27
N VAL A 78 -24.65 9.17 -17.13
CA VAL A 78 -23.72 10.28 -16.90
C VAL A 78 -24.46 11.59 -17.06
N LYS A 79 -24.28 12.49 -16.10
CA LYS A 79 -24.86 13.83 -16.15
C LYS A 79 -23.82 14.89 -15.82
N GLY A 80 -24.03 16.08 -16.37
CA GLY A 80 -23.27 17.26 -15.97
C GLY A 80 -23.70 17.72 -14.58
N VAL A 81 -22.72 18.01 -13.74
CA VAL A 81 -22.92 18.56 -12.40
C VAL A 81 -22.40 19.99 -12.37
N LYS A 82 -23.16 20.87 -11.73
CA LYS A 82 -22.78 22.28 -11.57
C LYS A 82 -21.89 22.40 -10.34
N THR A 83 -20.60 22.61 -10.58
CA THR A 83 -19.62 22.93 -9.55
C THR A 83 -19.07 24.33 -9.81
N THR A 84 -18.77 25.06 -8.75
CA THR A 84 -18.08 26.36 -8.85
C THR A 84 -16.62 26.17 -9.21
N HIS A 85 -16.02 25.09 -8.70
CA HIS A 85 -14.63 24.73 -8.98
C HIS A 85 -14.52 23.42 -9.77
N SER A 86 -13.40 23.26 -10.47
CA SER A 86 -13.10 22.00 -11.16
C SER A 86 -12.66 20.94 -10.15
N ILE A 87 -13.10 19.70 -10.34
CA ILE A 87 -12.57 18.56 -9.58
C ILE A 87 -11.06 18.46 -9.80
N CYS A 88 -10.31 18.32 -8.70
CA CYS A 88 -8.85 18.19 -8.71
C CYS A 88 -8.40 16.76 -9.02
N THR A 89 -7.16 16.62 -9.49
CA THR A 89 -6.48 15.31 -9.67
C THR A 89 -5.59 14.94 -8.49
N SER A 90 -5.06 15.92 -7.78
CA SER A 90 -4.13 15.73 -6.66
C SER A 90 -4.84 15.72 -5.30
N GLY A 91 -6.17 15.58 -5.27
CA GLY A 91 -6.92 15.49 -4.01
C GLY A 91 -6.84 14.11 -3.38
N ILE A 92 -7.41 13.96 -2.19
CA ILE A 92 -7.53 12.68 -1.49
C ILE A 92 -8.98 12.31 -1.29
N VAL A 93 -9.31 11.05 -1.54
CA VAL A 93 -10.60 10.48 -1.16
C VAL A 93 -10.51 9.92 0.26
N MET A 94 -11.25 10.50 1.19
CA MET A 94 -11.40 10.04 2.58
C MET A 94 -12.88 10.01 2.94
N ASP A 95 -13.34 8.95 3.60
CA ASP A 95 -14.74 8.78 4.00
C ASP A 95 -15.73 9.01 2.82
N GLN A 96 -15.37 8.52 1.63
CA GLN A 96 -16.16 8.68 0.39
C GLN A 96 -16.32 10.15 -0.08
N ARG A 97 -15.44 11.05 0.39
CA ARG A 97 -15.40 12.46 0.01
C ARG A 97 -14.04 12.79 -0.58
N LEU A 98 -14.03 13.54 -1.68
CA LEU A 98 -12.79 14.07 -2.25
C LEU A 98 -12.46 15.41 -1.60
N TYR A 99 -11.29 15.50 -0.98
CA TYR A 99 -10.71 16.74 -0.49
C TYR A 99 -9.68 17.23 -1.52
N CYS A 100 -9.88 18.45 -2.03
CA CYS A 100 -9.04 19.07 -3.03
C CYS A 100 -8.28 20.27 -2.44
N PRO A 101 -6.95 20.38 -2.64
CA PRO A 101 -6.24 21.61 -2.30
C PRO A 101 -6.79 22.76 -3.15
N HIS A 102 -7.13 23.88 -2.51
CA HIS A 102 -7.81 25.00 -3.15
C HIS A 102 -7.00 26.29 -3.18
N GLU A 103 -6.84 26.94 -2.02
CA GLU A 103 -6.11 28.21 -1.91
C GLU A 103 -4.96 28.07 -0.91
N GLU A 104 -3.80 28.63 -1.27
CA GLU A 104 -2.64 28.71 -0.37
C GLU A 104 -2.96 29.67 0.77
N LEU A 105 -2.81 29.17 1.99
CA LEU A 105 -2.95 29.95 3.22
C LEU A 105 -1.59 30.55 3.61
N GLN A 106 -1.57 31.34 4.68
CA GLN A 106 -0.29 31.80 5.23
C GLN A 106 0.51 30.59 5.73
N ARG A 107 1.84 30.64 5.58
CA ARG A 107 2.73 29.64 6.19
C ARG A 107 2.46 29.57 7.69
N ASP A 108 2.43 28.36 8.23
CA ASP A 108 2.27 28.17 9.66
C ASP A 108 3.52 28.62 10.45
N GLU A 109 3.45 28.56 11.78
CA GLU A 109 4.56 28.96 12.66
C GLU A 109 5.85 28.13 12.44
N ASP A 110 5.71 26.92 11.90
CA ASP A 110 6.79 25.99 11.58
C ASP A 110 7.35 26.20 10.15
N GLY A 111 6.79 27.14 9.38
CA GLY A 111 7.18 27.47 8.01
C GLY A 111 6.67 26.48 6.96
N GLU A 112 5.67 25.67 7.31
CA GLU A 112 5.01 24.71 6.44
C GLU A 112 4.00 25.40 5.51
N LEU A 113 3.79 24.80 4.34
CA LEU A 113 2.80 25.31 3.38
C LEU A 113 1.43 24.68 3.67
N GLU A 114 0.47 25.53 3.99
CA GLU A 114 -0.91 25.13 4.20
C GLU A 114 -1.82 25.52 3.04
N PHE A 115 -2.79 24.67 2.73
CA PHE A 115 -3.82 24.92 1.73
C PHE A 115 -5.18 24.64 2.33
N SER A 116 -6.14 25.54 2.09
CA SER A 116 -7.55 25.24 2.34
C SER A 116 -8.00 24.08 1.44
N SER A 117 -9.05 23.37 1.85
CA SER A 117 -9.60 22.29 1.03
C SER A 117 -11.06 22.53 0.62
N LEU A 118 -11.37 22.19 -0.62
CA LEU A 118 -12.74 22.02 -1.10
C LEU A 118 -13.12 20.54 -0.99
N VAL A 119 -14.30 20.26 -0.45
CA VAL A 119 -14.85 18.92 -0.31
C VAL A 119 -15.88 18.69 -1.40
N TYR A 120 -15.76 17.57 -2.09
CA TYR A 120 -16.77 17.04 -2.98
C TYR A 120 -17.32 15.75 -2.40
N SER A 121 -18.64 15.69 -2.23
CA SER A 121 -19.34 14.52 -1.67
C SER A 121 -20.54 14.13 -2.52
N VAL A 122 -20.82 12.83 -2.59
CA VAL A 122 -21.98 12.30 -3.29
C VAL A 122 -23.21 12.37 -2.38
N GLN A 123 -24.28 13.01 -2.84
CA GLN A 123 -25.56 13.07 -2.14
C GLN A 123 -26.72 12.94 -3.13
N ASP A 124 -27.60 11.95 -2.93
CA ASP A 124 -28.84 11.75 -3.72
C ASP A 124 -28.62 11.79 -5.25
N ASN A 125 -27.55 11.13 -5.72
CA ASN A 125 -27.08 11.13 -7.11
C ASN A 125 -26.60 12.49 -7.62
N ASP A 126 -26.17 13.41 -6.77
CA ASP A 126 -25.53 14.66 -7.16
C ASP A 126 -24.16 14.84 -6.47
N LEU A 127 -23.37 15.79 -6.96
CA LEU A 127 -22.11 16.16 -6.34
C LEU A 127 -22.28 17.47 -5.58
N LYS A 128 -22.12 17.41 -4.26
CA LYS A 128 -22.12 18.59 -3.40
C LYS A 128 -20.70 19.09 -3.22
N GLU A 129 -20.49 20.37 -3.50
CA GLU A 129 -19.25 21.11 -3.27
C GLU A 129 -19.39 21.98 -2.01
N GLU A 130 -18.44 21.88 -1.10
CA GLU A 130 -18.40 22.66 0.15
C GLU A 130 -16.96 23.09 0.44
N GLU A 131 -16.77 24.27 1.03
CA GLU A 131 -15.50 24.63 1.67
C GLU A 131 -15.33 23.83 2.95
N SER A 132 -14.14 23.23 3.12
CA SER A 132 -13.77 22.46 4.30
C SER A 132 -13.10 23.34 5.34
N GLU A 133 -13.34 23.05 6.61
CA GLU A 133 -12.47 23.54 7.70
C GLU A 133 -11.16 22.76 7.82
N LYS A 134 -11.01 21.63 7.10
CA LYS A 134 -9.77 20.86 7.07
C LYS A 134 -8.79 21.49 6.08
N HIS A 135 -7.53 21.59 6.48
CA HIS A 135 -6.45 22.09 5.63
C HIS A 135 -5.48 20.96 5.29
N PHE A 136 -4.82 21.09 4.14
CA PHE A 136 -3.67 20.27 3.79
C PHE A 136 -2.40 20.97 4.26
N SER A 137 -1.57 20.28 5.05
CA SER A 137 -0.24 20.77 5.45
C SER A 137 0.83 19.97 4.70
N PHE A 138 1.76 20.68 4.06
CA PHE A 138 2.88 20.09 3.33
C PHE A 138 4.20 20.41 4.02
N LYS A 139 4.74 19.39 4.69
CA LYS A 139 6.00 19.47 5.43
C LYS A 139 7.19 19.24 4.51
N SER A 140 8.12 20.19 4.52
CA SER A 140 9.40 20.07 3.80
C SER A 140 10.29 18.99 4.41
N GLY A 141 11.23 18.48 3.62
CA GLY A 141 12.24 17.52 4.06
C GLY A 141 13.64 18.01 3.72
N LYS A 142 14.67 17.37 4.30
CA LYS A 142 16.08 17.70 4.00
C LYS A 142 16.41 17.70 2.50
N GLN A 143 15.70 16.89 1.72
CA GLN A 143 15.91 16.73 0.28
C GLN A 143 15.17 17.79 -0.56
N THR A 144 14.06 18.35 -0.07
CA THR A 144 13.30 19.37 -0.80
C THR A 144 13.92 20.76 -0.63
N GLY A 145 14.56 21.01 0.51
CA GLY A 145 14.88 22.37 0.95
C GLY A 145 13.60 23.11 1.38
N GLU A 146 13.73 24.42 1.60
CA GLU A 146 12.58 25.29 1.87
C GLU A 146 11.68 25.36 0.62
N VAL A 147 10.40 25.04 0.82
CA VAL A 147 9.41 25.00 -0.27
C VAL A 147 8.72 26.35 -0.31
N LYS A 148 8.83 27.03 -1.44
CA LYS A 148 8.16 28.31 -1.69
C LYS A 148 6.75 28.13 -2.20
N GLN A 149 6.56 27.19 -3.12
CA GLN A 149 5.29 26.94 -3.80
C GLN A 149 5.17 25.45 -4.16
N ILE A 150 3.93 24.96 -4.17
CA ILE A 150 3.59 23.61 -4.66
C ILE A 150 2.69 23.74 -5.89
N LEU A 151 3.07 23.06 -6.97
CA LEU A 151 2.27 22.89 -8.17
C LEU A 151 1.62 21.50 -8.13
N PHE A 152 0.30 21.46 -7.95
CA PHE A 152 -0.50 20.23 -7.96
C PHE A 152 -0.72 19.69 -9.39
N ASN A 153 0.38 19.30 -10.04
CA ASN A 153 0.42 18.78 -11.41
C ASN A 153 0.59 17.25 -11.47
N GLY A 154 0.43 16.57 -10.34
CA GLY A 154 0.39 15.10 -10.25
C GLY A 154 -0.95 14.56 -9.76
N ASN A 155 -0.97 13.27 -9.41
CA ASN A 155 -2.09 12.62 -8.73
C ASN A 155 -1.63 11.96 -7.41
N SER A 156 -2.62 11.52 -6.63
CA SER A 156 -2.43 10.72 -5.44
C SER A 156 -2.74 9.23 -5.72
N VAL A 157 -2.17 8.35 -4.91
CA VAL A 157 -2.45 6.91 -4.87
C VAL A 157 -2.58 6.50 -3.41
N HIS A 158 -3.64 5.76 -3.10
CA HIS A 158 -3.87 5.15 -1.80
C HIS A 158 -3.24 3.76 -1.72
N PHE A 159 -2.67 3.44 -0.55
CA PHE A 159 -2.15 2.14 -0.19
C PHE A 159 -2.97 1.55 0.95
N ASP A 160 -3.74 0.51 0.64
CA ASP A 160 -4.61 -0.18 1.61
C ASP A 160 -3.81 -0.88 2.73
N ASP A 161 -2.62 -1.40 2.44
CA ASP A 161 -1.83 -2.22 3.38
C ASP A 161 -1.37 -1.47 4.64
N ASP A 162 -1.01 -0.19 4.47
CA ASP A 162 -0.49 0.68 5.52
C ASP A 162 -1.29 1.99 5.68
N ASP A 163 -2.53 1.99 5.16
CA ASP A 163 -3.50 3.10 5.21
C ASP A 163 -2.84 4.45 4.93
N SER A 164 -2.12 4.52 3.82
CA SER A 164 -1.31 5.69 3.50
C SER A 164 -1.59 6.23 2.10
N GLN A 165 -1.34 7.52 1.93
CA GLN A 165 -1.52 8.25 0.69
C GLN A 165 -0.17 8.71 0.19
N ILE A 166 0.12 8.43 -1.08
CA ILE A 166 1.30 8.96 -1.76
C ILE A 166 0.86 9.93 -2.84
N LEU A 167 1.42 11.13 -2.81
CA LEU A 167 1.14 12.20 -3.75
C LEU A 167 2.45 12.67 -4.40
N VAL A 168 2.40 12.97 -5.69
CA VAL A 168 3.52 13.60 -6.40
C VAL A 168 3.12 14.99 -6.85
N SER A 169 4.03 15.95 -6.68
CA SER A 169 3.84 17.33 -7.14
C SER A 169 5.18 18.00 -7.42
N THR A 170 5.16 19.00 -8.29
CA THR A 170 6.33 19.85 -8.50
C THR A 170 6.38 20.92 -7.42
N ILE A 171 7.49 20.99 -6.70
CA ILE A 171 7.79 22.06 -5.76
C ILE A 171 8.70 23.10 -6.41
N ILE A 172 8.57 24.35 -5.98
CA ILE A 172 9.47 25.45 -6.34
C ILE A 172 10.12 25.93 -5.05
N SER A 173 11.45 26.00 -5.03
CA SER A 173 12.22 26.55 -3.90
C SER A 173 12.33 28.07 -3.97
N ASP A 174 12.87 28.70 -2.92
CA ASP A 174 13.16 30.15 -2.93
C ASP A 174 14.21 30.56 -3.98
N THR A 175 15.05 29.62 -4.43
CA THR A 175 15.99 29.84 -5.53
C THR A 175 15.34 29.63 -6.91
N GLU A 176 14.01 29.51 -6.97
CA GLU A 176 13.22 29.20 -8.18
C GLU A 176 13.58 27.85 -8.83
N GLU A 177 14.25 26.96 -8.08
CA GLU A 177 14.58 25.61 -8.53
C GLU A 177 13.30 24.76 -8.47
N ARG A 178 13.00 24.05 -9.56
CA ARG A 178 11.86 23.13 -9.60
C ARG A 178 12.33 21.74 -9.24
N LYS A 179 11.61 21.05 -8.36
CA LYS A 179 11.88 19.66 -8.00
C LYS A 179 10.59 18.88 -8.02
N VAL A 180 10.63 17.62 -8.44
CA VAL A 180 9.46 16.74 -8.30
C VAL A 180 9.59 16.00 -6.98
N ALA A 181 8.72 16.35 -6.04
CA ALA A 181 8.71 15.79 -4.70
C ALA A 181 7.61 14.73 -4.55
N VAL A 182 7.90 13.74 -3.73
CA VAL A 182 6.99 12.67 -3.33
C VAL A 182 6.62 12.91 -1.87
N PHE A 183 5.33 13.02 -1.62
CA PHE A 183 4.77 13.23 -0.31
C PHE A 183 4.04 11.98 0.16
N LYS A 184 4.20 11.63 1.44
CA LYS A 184 3.42 10.59 2.11
C LYS A 184 2.56 11.20 3.21
N SER A 185 1.32 10.76 3.31
CA SER A 185 0.41 11.08 4.41
C SER A 185 -0.19 9.79 4.98
N GLU A 186 -0.37 9.74 6.29
CA GLU A 186 -1.04 8.63 7.00
C GLU A 186 -2.46 9.02 7.44
N ASP A 187 -2.77 10.32 7.50
CA ASP A 187 -4.07 10.86 7.90
C ASP A 187 -4.85 11.49 6.74
N GLY A 188 -4.24 11.54 5.55
CA GLY A 188 -4.76 12.16 4.34
C GLY A 188 -4.86 13.69 4.39
N LEU A 189 -4.21 14.36 5.34
CA LEU A 189 -4.23 15.83 5.44
C LEU A 189 -2.81 16.40 5.62
N VAL A 190 -1.98 15.71 6.39
CA VAL A 190 -0.59 16.10 6.64
C VAL A 190 0.33 15.28 5.75
N PHE A 191 0.96 15.96 4.80
CA PHE A 191 1.85 15.38 3.82
C PHE A 191 3.30 15.69 4.14
N LYS A 192 4.11 14.65 4.32
CA LYS A 192 5.54 14.76 4.56
C LYS A 192 6.31 14.41 3.30
N ALA A 193 7.23 15.27 2.88
CA ALA A 193 8.14 14.94 1.78
C ALA A 193 9.05 13.77 2.15
N ILE A 194 8.96 12.67 1.40
CA ILE A 194 9.76 11.45 1.62
C ILE A 194 10.88 11.27 0.60
N ALA A 195 10.75 11.86 -0.60
CA ALA A 195 11.76 11.78 -1.64
C ALA A 195 11.67 12.96 -2.61
N VAL A 196 12.80 13.27 -3.26
CA VAL A 196 12.84 14.06 -4.50
C VAL A 196 13.30 13.16 -5.64
N ILE A 197 12.57 13.19 -6.76
CA ILE A 197 12.88 12.37 -7.92
C ILE A 197 13.85 13.13 -8.82
N PRO A 198 15.06 12.59 -9.09
CA PRO A 198 16.06 13.30 -9.85
C PRO A 198 15.71 13.38 -11.35
N ASN A 199 16.11 14.48 -12.00
CA ASN A 199 16.07 14.69 -13.45
C ASN A 199 14.67 14.71 -14.09
N ILE A 200 13.62 15.11 -13.36
CA ILE A 200 12.25 15.22 -13.90
C ILE A 200 11.56 16.58 -13.71
N GLU A 201 12.34 17.61 -13.38
CA GLU A 201 11.93 18.93 -12.87
C GLU A 201 11.11 19.80 -13.85
N HIS A 202 11.12 19.46 -15.14
CA HIS A 202 10.48 20.26 -16.20
C HIS A 202 9.27 19.60 -16.85
N ALA A 203 8.79 18.46 -16.32
CA ALA A 203 7.58 17.86 -16.83
C ALA A 203 6.34 18.69 -16.46
N GLU A 204 5.41 18.78 -17.39
CA GLU A 204 4.15 19.51 -17.24
C GLU A 204 3.18 18.77 -16.33
N LYS A 205 3.16 17.43 -16.45
CA LYS A 205 2.24 16.56 -15.71
C LYS A 205 2.94 15.30 -15.25
N HIS A 206 2.49 14.80 -14.10
CA HIS A 206 2.98 13.58 -13.49
C HIS A 206 1.83 12.61 -13.25
N TYR A 207 2.05 11.34 -13.56
CA TYR A 207 1.07 10.28 -13.39
C TYR A 207 1.69 9.17 -12.58
N LEU A 208 1.30 9.09 -11.32
CA LEU A 208 1.66 8.02 -10.40
C LEU A 208 0.75 6.82 -10.66
N VAL A 209 1.36 5.72 -11.06
CA VAL A 209 0.73 4.44 -11.40
C VAL A 209 1.09 3.42 -10.34
N TYR A 210 0.08 2.83 -9.72
CA TYR A 210 0.25 1.69 -8.82
C TYR A 210 0.45 0.40 -9.62
N GLU A 211 1.51 -0.36 -9.31
CA GLU A 211 1.84 -1.61 -10.02
C GLU A 211 1.61 -2.87 -9.17
N GLY A 212 1.00 -2.74 -8.00
CA GLY A 212 0.81 -3.83 -7.05
C GLY A 212 1.92 -3.97 -6.02
N GLY A 213 1.56 -4.55 -4.87
CA GLY A 213 2.44 -4.66 -3.71
C GLY A 213 2.93 -3.28 -3.25
N ARG A 214 4.24 -3.08 -3.25
CA ARG A 214 4.90 -1.80 -2.88
C ARG A 214 5.45 -1.02 -4.07
N ARG A 215 5.06 -1.38 -5.29
CA ARG A 215 5.66 -0.85 -6.53
C ARG A 215 4.85 0.31 -7.09
N LEU A 216 5.56 1.38 -7.40
CA LEU A 216 5.04 2.58 -8.07
C LEU A 216 5.83 2.85 -9.34
N THR A 217 5.15 3.33 -10.36
CA THR A 217 5.77 3.93 -11.54
C THR A 217 5.26 5.34 -11.67
N LEU A 218 6.16 6.31 -11.78
CA LEU A 218 5.82 7.67 -12.16
C LEU A 218 6.09 7.83 -13.64
N VAL A 219 5.07 8.25 -14.39
CA VAL A 219 5.21 8.69 -15.78
C VAL A 219 5.10 10.21 -15.82
N SER A 220 6.13 10.87 -16.34
CA SER A 220 6.22 12.33 -16.40
C SER A 220 6.19 12.78 -17.85
N ALA A 221 5.21 13.60 -18.22
CA ALA A 221 5.05 14.14 -19.56
C ALA A 221 5.67 15.54 -19.65
N TYR A 222 6.61 15.75 -20.58
CA TYR A 222 7.22 17.07 -20.81
C TYR A 222 6.56 17.82 -21.95
N ASN A 223 5.95 17.09 -22.88
CA ASN A 223 5.13 17.62 -23.96
C ASN A 223 4.19 16.49 -24.46
N SER A 224 3.47 16.72 -25.56
CA SER A 224 2.54 15.76 -26.15
C SER A 224 3.19 14.53 -26.79
N SER A 225 4.52 14.48 -26.95
CA SER A 225 5.24 13.42 -27.67
C SER A 225 6.34 12.74 -26.86
N PHE A 226 6.68 13.25 -25.69
CA PHE A 226 7.80 12.82 -24.88
C PHE A 226 7.39 12.64 -23.43
N SER A 227 7.49 11.39 -22.98
CA SER A 227 7.31 11.01 -21.59
C SER A 227 8.52 10.24 -21.08
N THR A 228 8.81 10.40 -19.79
CA THR A 228 9.77 9.56 -19.07
C THR A 228 9.06 8.73 -18.02
N SER A 229 9.67 7.61 -17.64
CA SER A 229 9.24 6.80 -16.51
C SER A 229 10.36 6.59 -15.51
N VAL A 230 10.00 6.64 -14.24
CA VAL A 230 10.81 6.15 -13.13
C VAL A 230 9.97 5.18 -12.32
N SER A 231 10.61 4.19 -11.73
CA SER A 231 9.93 3.17 -10.91
C SER A 231 10.52 3.12 -9.52
N SER A 232 9.69 2.79 -8.56
CA SER A 232 10.04 2.64 -7.16
C SER A 232 9.56 1.29 -6.67
N VAL A 233 10.47 0.52 -6.04
CA VAL A 233 10.15 -0.78 -5.41
C VAL A 233 9.90 -0.61 -3.91
N TYR A 234 10.20 0.58 -3.36
CA TYR A 234 9.97 0.96 -1.98
C TYR A 234 9.03 2.17 -2.00
N PRO A 235 7.82 2.08 -1.45
CA PRO A 235 6.67 2.93 -1.78
C PRO A 235 7.04 4.43 -1.75
N GLY A 236 7.47 4.96 -2.90
CA GLY A 236 7.85 6.37 -3.10
C GLY A 236 9.22 6.81 -2.56
N ASN A 237 10.01 5.95 -1.91
CA ASN A 237 11.26 6.35 -1.22
C ASN A 237 12.49 6.34 -2.13
N PHE A 238 12.62 5.33 -2.99
CA PHE A 238 13.79 5.16 -3.86
C PHE A 238 13.36 4.96 -5.30
N TRP A 239 13.91 5.77 -6.20
CA TRP A 239 13.49 5.84 -7.58
C TRP A 239 14.61 5.38 -8.51
N SER A 240 14.23 4.61 -9.54
CA SER A 240 15.14 4.20 -10.60
C SER A 240 15.59 5.39 -11.43
N THR A 241 16.59 5.19 -12.28
CA THR A 241 16.95 6.18 -13.30
C THR A 241 15.79 6.39 -14.28
N PRO A 242 15.60 7.63 -14.79
CA PRO A 242 14.59 7.90 -15.80
C PRO A 242 14.82 7.11 -17.08
N LYS A 243 13.73 6.57 -17.64
CA LYS A 243 13.71 5.88 -18.92
C LYS A 243 12.74 6.59 -19.86
N VAL A 244 13.15 6.78 -21.11
CA VAL A 244 12.26 7.34 -22.14
C VAL A 244 11.16 6.34 -22.47
N LEU A 245 9.92 6.82 -22.52
CA LEU A 245 8.76 6.05 -22.95
C LEU A 245 8.34 6.50 -24.35
N ASN A 246 8.09 5.53 -25.22
CA ASN A 246 7.51 5.76 -26.54
C ASN A 246 5.97 5.70 -26.44
N VAL A 247 5.40 6.62 -25.67
CA VAL A 247 3.96 6.74 -25.44
C VAL A 247 3.51 8.14 -25.85
N ALA A 248 2.43 8.20 -26.65
CA ALA A 248 1.81 9.47 -27.05
C ALA A 248 0.56 9.80 -26.23
N ALA A 249 -0.02 8.79 -25.57
CA ALA A 249 -1.19 8.94 -24.72
C ALA A 249 -0.80 9.12 -23.25
N PRO A 250 -1.58 9.88 -22.45
CA PRO A 250 -1.49 9.85 -21.00
C PRO A 250 -1.72 8.42 -20.47
N PRO A 251 -0.98 7.99 -19.43
CA PRO A 251 -1.14 6.67 -18.84
C PRO A 251 -2.49 6.53 -18.12
N ALA A 252 -3.06 5.33 -18.19
CA ALA A 252 -4.27 4.97 -17.47
C ALA A 252 -4.11 3.58 -16.85
N SER A 253 -4.58 3.43 -15.61
CA SER A 253 -4.55 2.15 -14.91
C SER A 253 -5.76 1.98 -14.02
N ALA A 254 -6.29 0.77 -13.93
CA ALA A 254 -7.36 0.40 -13.01
C ALA A 254 -7.05 -0.94 -12.35
N ALA A 255 -7.15 -0.98 -11.02
CA ALA A 255 -6.90 -2.16 -10.21
C ALA A 255 -8.20 -2.63 -9.55
N PHE A 256 -8.44 -3.94 -9.58
CA PHE A 256 -9.56 -4.60 -8.91
C PHE A 256 -9.11 -5.17 -7.56
N SER A 257 -10.05 -5.34 -6.64
CA SER A 257 -9.80 -5.94 -5.32
C SER A 257 -9.28 -7.38 -5.37
N SER A 258 -9.55 -8.10 -6.46
CA SER A 258 -9.00 -9.42 -6.76
C SER A 258 -7.48 -9.42 -6.97
N GLY A 259 -6.88 -8.27 -7.26
CA GLY A 259 -5.49 -8.17 -7.69
C GLY A 259 -5.32 -8.11 -9.21
N VAL A 260 -6.40 -8.20 -10.00
CA VAL A 260 -6.34 -7.96 -11.44
C VAL A 260 -6.14 -6.47 -11.71
N LEU A 261 -5.27 -6.15 -12.65
CA LEU A 261 -4.88 -4.80 -13.03
C LEU A 261 -4.90 -4.67 -14.55
N ILE A 262 -5.45 -3.57 -15.06
CA ILE A 262 -5.28 -3.17 -16.46
C ILE A 262 -4.43 -1.91 -16.55
N GLN A 263 -3.51 -1.86 -17.52
CA GLN A 263 -2.64 -0.72 -17.77
C GLN A 263 -2.60 -0.35 -19.24
N TYR A 264 -2.61 0.96 -19.52
CA TYR A 264 -2.46 1.57 -20.84
C TYR A 264 -1.46 2.72 -20.77
N ALA A 265 -0.54 2.80 -21.73
CA ALA A 265 0.50 3.83 -21.83
C ALA A 265 1.37 4.04 -20.56
N CYS A 266 1.39 3.06 -19.64
CA CYS A 266 2.23 3.08 -18.44
C CYS A 266 3.69 2.64 -18.72
N SER A 267 3.93 2.00 -19.86
CA SER A 267 5.23 1.46 -20.27
C SER A 267 5.31 1.27 -21.78
N ASN A 268 6.51 0.99 -22.30
CA ASN A 268 6.68 0.65 -23.73
C ASN A 268 5.94 -0.64 -24.14
N GLU A 269 5.60 -1.51 -23.19
CA GLU A 269 4.81 -2.72 -23.46
C GLU A 269 3.31 -2.41 -23.62
N THR A 270 2.84 -1.34 -22.99
CA THR A 270 1.43 -0.91 -22.95
C THR A 270 1.19 0.34 -23.79
N SER A 271 2.18 0.76 -24.59
CA SER A 271 2.15 2.00 -25.37
C SER A 271 1.11 2.00 -26.48
N VAL A 272 0.85 0.84 -27.07
CA VAL A 272 -0.07 0.68 -28.21
C VAL A 272 -1.41 0.09 -27.79
N ALA A 273 -1.41 -0.80 -26.80
CA ALA A 273 -2.61 -1.50 -26.36
C ALA A 273 -2.58 -1.71 -24.85
N ALA A 274 -3.74 -1.64 -24.20
CA ALA A 274 -3.81 -2.00 -22.80
C ALA A 274 -3.55 -3.48 -22.59
N ARG A 275 -2.98 -3.80 -21.44
CA ARG A 275 -2.67 -5.16 -21.03
C ARG A 275 -3.18 -5.44 -19.64
N TRP A 276 -3.57 -6.70 -19.46
CA TRP A 276 -4.05 -7.24 -18.21
C TRP A 276 -2.91 -7.92 -17.44
N TYR A 277 -2.88 -7.69 -16.14
CA TYR A 277 -1.89 -8.20 -15.21
C TYR A 277 -2.56 -8.72 -13.94
N VAL A 278 -1.91 -9.64 -13.25
CA VAL A 278 -2.19 -9.99 -11.86
C VAL A 278 -1.10 -9.37 -10.99
N MET A 279 -1.50 -8.67 -9.93
CA MET A 279 -0.61 -8.11 -8.92
C MET A 279 -0.20 -9.21 -7.94
N GLU A 280 1.09 -9.51 -7.86
CA GLU A 280 1.68 -10.32 -6.78
C GLU A 280 2.59 -9.44 -5.90
N GLU A 281 2.87 -9.88 -4.67
CA GLU A 281 3.66 -9.14 -3.67
C GLU A 281 4.99 -8.56 -4.19
N ALA A 282 5.69 -9.29 -5.07
CA ALA A 282 7.00 -8.88 -5.58
C ALA A 282 6.95 -8.26 -6.99
N ALA A 283 5.92 -8.56 -7.79
CA ALA A 283 5.83 -8.14 -9.18
C ALA A 283 4.41 -8.31 -9.75
N LYS A 284 4.06 -7.50 -10.73
CA LYS A 284 2.93 -7.78 -11.63
C LYS A 284 3.31 -8.87 -12.64
N ARG A 285 2.39 -9.79 -12.94
CA ARG A 285 2.55 -10.82 -13.98
C ARG A 285 1.50 -10.63 -15.09
N PRO A 286 1.85 -10.75 -16.37
CA PRO A 286 0.88 -10.65 -17.45
C PRO A 286 -0.12 -11.82 -17.38
N ILE A 287 -1.39 -11.53 -17.62
CA ILE A 287 -2.41 -12.56 -17.85
C ILE A 287 -2.19 -13.13 -19.26
N ALA A 288 -2.39 -14.44 -19.43
CA ALA A 288 -2.03 -15.25 -20.61
C ALA A 288 -2.30 -14.58 -21.99
N PRO A 289 -1.58 -14.96 -23.07
CA PRO A 289 -1.56 -14.23 -24.35
C PRO A 289 -2.89 -14.11 -25.12
N LYS A 290 -3.96 -14.79 -24.69
CA LYS A 290 -5.33 -14.63 -25.21
C LYS A 290 -6.21 -13.73 -24.32
N ALA A 291 -5.62 -12.91 -23.47
CA ALA A 291 -6.36 -11.98 -22.64
C ALA A 291 -7.28 -11.10 -23.52
N PRO A 292 -8.54 -10.91 -23.10
CA PRO A 292 -9.51 -10.18 -23.90
C PRO A 292 -9.06 -8.73 -24.10
N SER A 293 -9.04 -8.30 -25.36
CA SER A 293 -8.74 -6.91 -25.71
C SER A 293 -9.98 -6.05 -25.49
N ILE A 294 -9.80 -4.83 -24.98
CA ILE A 294 -10.89 -3.84 -24.92
C ILE A 294 -10.98 -3.17 -26.30
N PRO A 295 -12.06 -3.37 -27.08
CA PRO A 295 -12.15 -2.88 -28.46
C PRO A 295 -12.06 -1.35 -28.58
N ALA A 296 -12.53 -0.62 -27.57
CA ALA A 296 -12.40 0.83 -27.47
C ALA A 296 -10.93 1.29 -27.62
N LEU A 297 -9.97 0.46 -27.20
CA LEU A 297 -8.55 0.79 -27.14
C LEU A 297 -7.80 0.54 -28.45
N GLN A 298 -8.42 -0.16 -29.40
CA GLN A 298 -7.82 -0.37 -30.73
C GLN A 298 -8.03 0.83 -31.67
N LYS A 299 -8.99 1.71 -31.36
CA LYS A 299 -9.40 2.83 -32.22
C LYS A 299 -8.82 4.19 -31.80
N THR A 300 -8.26 4.28 -30.60
CA THR A 300 -7.92 5.54 -29.91
C THR A 300 -6.42 5.82 -29.88
N GLY A 301 -5.64 5.40 -30.89
CA GLY A 301 -4.18 5.50 -30.86
C GLY A 301 -3.69 6.92 -30.51
N GLY A 302 -3.28 7.13 -29.25
CA GLY A 302 -2.80 8.42 -28.73
C GLY A 302 -3.83 9.26 -27.94
N SER A 303 -5.09 8.85 -27.85
CA SER A 303 -6.14 9.60 -27.13
C SER A 303 -6.12 9.32 -25.62
N LEU A 304 -6.63 10.29 -24.85
CA LEU A 304 -6.82 10.14 -23.42
C LEU A 304 -7.83 9.03 -23.10
N LEU A 305 -7.50 8.24 -22.10
CA LEU A 305 -8.31 7.13 -21.61
C LEU A 305 -8.49 7.28 -20.10
N LEU A 306 -9.72 7.12 -19.60
CA LEU A 306 -10.00 6.98 -18.18
C LEU A 306 -10.59 5.60 -17.92
N LEU A 307 -10.12 4.97 -16.85
CA LEU A 307 -10.49 3.61 -16.44
C LEU A 307 -10.98 3.65 -14.99
N PHE A 308 -12.22 3.19 -14.77
CA PHE A 308 -12.82 3.14 -13.44
C PHE A 308 -13.26 1.71 -13.11
N PRO A 309 -12.64 1.04 -12.13
CA PRO A 309 -13.13 -0.24 -11.62
C PRO A 309 -14.35 0.01 -10.73
N VAL A 310 -15.52 -0.48 -11.12
CA VAL A 310 -16.79 -0.30 -10.38
C VAL A 310 -17.42 -1.65 -10.02
N ALA A 311 -18.26 -1.64 -8.99
CA ALA A 311 -19.08 -2.79 -8.62
C ALA A 311 -20.47 -2.65 -9.26
N SER A 312 -20.95 -3.69 -9.93
CA SER A 312 -22.30 -3.76 -10.47
C SER A 312 -23.33 -3.88 -9.34
N ALA A 313 -24.62 -3.70 -9.67
CA ALA A 313 -25.71 -3.91 -8.71
C ALA A 313 -25.78 -5.34 -8.18
N ASP A 314 -25.28 -6.31 -8.95
CA ASP A 314 -25.26 -7.74 -8.61
C ASP A 314 -23.90 -8.17 -8.01
N ASN A 315 -23.08 -7.20 -7.57
CA ASN A 315 -21.71 -7.39 -7.07
C ASN A 315 -20.74 -8.04 -8.09
N LEU A 316 -21.06 -7.99 -9.38
CA LEU A 316 -20.11 -8.33 -10.44
C LEU A 316 -19.12 -7.18 -10.62
N ARG A 317 -17.87 -7.49 -10.97
CA ARG A 317 -16.86 -6.47 -11.26
C ARG A 317 -17.09 -5.91 -12.66
N GLU A 318 -17.07 -4.59 -12.77
CA GLU A 318 -17.20 -3.89 -14.03
C GLU A 318 -16.06 -2.90 -14.22
N LEU A 319 -15.62 -2.74 -15.47
CA LEU A 319 -14.68 -1.71 -15.89
C LEU A 319 -15.44 -0.69 -16.73
N VAL A 320 -15.49 0.55 -16.26
CA VAL A 320 -15.96 1.67 -17.07
C VAL A 320 -14.78 2.28 -17.82
N VAL A 321 -14.92 2.38 -19.13
CA VAL A 321 -13.92 2.93 -20.04
C VAL A 321 -14.48 4.20 -20.68
N VAL A 322 -13.83 5.33 -20.41
CA VAL A 322 -14.17 6.65 -20.97
C VAL A 322 -13.06 7.10 -21.90
N HIS A 323 -13.41 7.46 -23.13
CA HIS A 323 -12.43 7.90 -24.15
C HIS A 323 -13.08 8.83 -25.18
N ASP A 324 -12.24 9.57 -25.89
CA ASP A 324 -12.68 10.33 -27.07
C ASP A 324 -12.90 9.40 -28.26
N GLU A 325 -14.06 9.52 -28.90
CA GLU A 325 -14.35 8.86 -30.16
C GLU A 325 -14.19 9.84 -31.34
N PRO A 326 -13.29 9.55 -32.29
CA PRO A 326 -13.11 10.39 -33.46
C PRO A 326 -14.32 10.29 -34.40
N GLY A 327 -14.86 11.44 -34.78
CA GLY A 327 -15.98 11.54 -35.70
C GLY A 327 -15.55 11.45 -37.16
N SER A 328 -15.66 10.28 -37.80
CA SER A 328 -15.46 10.16 -39.25
C SER A 328 -16.75 10.32 -40.07
N ASN A 329 -17.92 10.13 -39.44
CA ASN A 329 -19.28 10.35 -40.00
C ASN A 329 -20.36 10.58 -38.91
N LYS A 330 -19.95 10.66 -37.64
CA LYS A 330 -20.76 11.00 -36.46
C LYS A 330 -20.09 12.18 -35.77
N ALA A 331 -20.81 12.96 -34.98
CA ALA A 331 -20.18 14.01 -34.18
C ALA A 331 -19.10 13.38 -33.29
N ALA A 332 -17.91 13.99 -33.28
CA ALA A 332 -16.87 13.63 -32.31
C ALA A 332 -17.42 13.83 -30.90
N GLY A 333 -17.03 12.99 -29.96
CA GLY A 333 -17.61 13.01 -28.64
C GLY A 333 -16.94 12.07 -27.66
N ILE A 334 -17.44 12.06 -26.43
CA ILE A 334 -16.96 11.18 -25.37
C ILE A 334 -17.76 9.88 -25.43
N ARG A 335 -17.06 8.76 -25.57
CA ARG A 335 -17.64 7.42 -25.49
C ARG A 335 -17.38 6.80 -24.12
N ILE A 336 -18.44 6.27 -23.53
CA ILE A 336 -18.42 5.55 -22.25
C ILE A 336 -18.89 4.13 -22.48
N SER A 337 -18.13 3.14 -22.06
CA SER A 337 -18.47 1.72 -22.24
C SER A 337 -18.23 0.95 -20.95
N VAL A 338 -19.14 0.04 -20.61
CA VAL A 338 -19.06 -0.78 -19.40
C VAL A 338 -18.78 -2.21 -19.79
N TYR A 339 -17.72 -2.77 -19.23
CA TYR A 339 -17.30 -4.15 -19.45
C TYR A 339 -17.45 -4.94 -18.16
N GLN A 340 -18.11 -6.08 -18.21
CA GLN A 340 -18.06 -7.05 -17.13
C GLN A 340 -16.70 -7.74 -17.13
N VAL A 341 -16.12 -7.91 -15.95
CA VAL A 341 -14.83 -8.56 -15.74
C VAL A 341 -15.07 -9.75 -14.82
N ASP A 342 -14.83 -10.95 -15.33
CA ASP A 342 -14.82 -12.18 -14.52
C ASP A 342 -13.37 -12.60 -14.28
N ASP A 343 -12.96 -12.45 -13.03
CA ASP A 343 -11.68 -12.78 -12.41
C ASP A 343 -11.88 -13.71 -11.19
N SER A 344 -12.96 -14.49 -11.21
CA SER A 344 -13.34 -15.43 -10.13
C SER A 344 -12.24 -16.46 -9.84
N THR A 345 -11.46 -16.85 -10.85
CA THR A 345 -10.30 -17.74 -10.68
C THR A 345 -9.21 -17.07 -9.84
N GLU A 346 -8.82 -15.84 -10.20
CA GLU A 346 -7.78 -15.08 -9.52
C GLU A 346 -8.18 -14.73 -8.08
N GLU A 347 -9.46 -14.41 -7.86
CA GLU A 347 -10.00 -14.19 -6.52
C GLU A 347 -9.92 -15.44 -5.65
N LYS A 348 -10.29 -16.60 -6.21
CA LYS A 348 -10.20 -17.88 -5.50
C LYS A 348 -8.75 -18.22 -5.14
N GLU A 349 -7.81 -18.05 -6.07
CA GLU A 349 -6.39 -18.27 -5.82
C GLU A 349 -5.85 -17.34 -4.73
N LYS A 350 -6.24 -16.06 -4.75
CA LYS A 350 -5.89 -15.09 -3.70
C LYS A 350 -6.47 -15.49 -2.34
N ALA A 351 -7.73 -15.88 -2.29
CA ALA A 351 -8.40 -16.33 -1.06
C ALA A 351 -7.74 -17.59 -0.48
N ASP A 352 -7.42 -18.58 -1.34
CA ASP A 352 -6.73 -19.81 -0.94
C ASP A 352 -5.32 -19.53 -0.40
N LYS A 353 -4.59 -18.58 -1.01
CA LYS A 353 -3.28 -18.13 -0.53
C LYS A 353 -3.38 -17.48 0.85
N ILE A 354 -4.32 -16.56 1.05
CA ILE A 354 -4.56 -15.89 2.34
C ILE A 354 -4.94 -16.91 3.42
N ALA A 355 -5.81 -17.87 3.10
CA ALA A 355 -6.21 -18.93 4.02
C ALA A 355 -5.00 -19.77 4.46
N LYS A 356 -4.15 -20.18 3.50
CA LYS A 356 -2.93 -20.95 3.78
C LYS A 356 -1.93 -20.17 4.63
N GLU A 357 -1.71 -18.90 4.34
CA GLU A 357 -0.82 -18.04 5.14
C GLU A 357 -1.34 -17.87 6.58
N ARG A 358 -2.65 -17.72 6.75
CA ARG A 358 -3.28 -17.65 8.07
C ARG A 358 -3.11 -18.96 8.85
N GLU A 359 -3.29 -20.11 8.21
CA GLU A 359 -3.03 -21.41 8.84
C GLU A 359 -1.56 -21.56 9.26
N ASP A 360 -0.63 -21.17 8.41
CA ASP A 360 0.81 -21.25 8.69
C ASP A 360 1.23 -20.30 9.82
N MET A 361 0.62 -19.11 9.91
CA MET A 361 0.82 -18.21 11.06
C MET A 361 0.30 -18.83 12.35
N LEU A 362 -0.93 -19.38 12.34
CA LEU A 362 -1.51 -20.04 13.51
C LEU A 362 -0.66 -21.25 13.97
N LYS A 363 -0.13 -22.04 13.04
CA LYS A 363 0.81 -23.14 13.37
C LYS A 363 2.07 -22.61 14.06
N LYS A 364 2.69 -21.56 13.51
CA LYS A 364 3.88 -20.92 14.12
C LYS A 364 3.60 -20.37 15.51
N GLU A 365 2.43 -19.76 15.72
CA GLU A 365 2.03 -19.24 17.03
C GLU A 365 1.79 -20.38 18.05
N MET A 366 1.12 -21.46 17.63
CA MET A 366 0.93 -22.65 18.47
C MET A 366 2.27 -23.31 18.84
N GLU A 367 3.21 -23.42 17.90
CA GLU A 367 4.56 -23.93 18.17
C GLU A 367 5.33 -23.05 19.16
N ARG A 368 5.26 -21.72 18.99
CA ARG A 368 5.86 -20.76 19.94
C ARG A 368 5.24 -20.88 21.32
N PHE A 369 3.92 -21.02 21.40
CA PHE A 369 3.22 -21.19 22.66
C PHE A 369 3.61 -22.51 23.35
N LYS A 370 3.64 -23.62 22.61
CA LYS A 370 4.08 -24.93 23.11
C LYS A 370 5.52 -24.89 23.61
N ALA A 371 6.43 -24.29 22.84
CA ALA A 371 7.83 -24.12 23.23
C ALA A 371 7.98 -23.28 24.51
N ARG A 372 7.12 -22.25 24.70
CA ARG A 372 7.08 -21.45 25.92
C ARG A 372 6.60 -22.27 27.12
N MET A 373 5.56 -23.08 26.96
CA MET A 373 5.06 -23.98 27.99
C MET A 373 6.10 -25.02 28.40
N GLU A 374 6.73 -25.69 27.43
CA GLU A 374 7.79 -26.67 27.72
C GLU A 374 8.98 -26.05 28.46
N ARG A 375 9.37 -24.82 28.11
CA ARG A 375 10.41 -24.08 28.85
C ARG A 375 9.99 -23.83 30.30
N MET A 376 8.75 -23.39 30.50
CA MET A 376 8.21 -23.13 31.84
C MET A 376 8.14 -24.41 32.69
N GLU A 377 7.74 -25.54 32.10
CA GLU A 377 7.72 -26.84 32.77
C GLU A 377 9.12 -27.33 33.13
N ARG A 378 10.08 -27.23 32.20
CA ARG A 378 11.49 -27.58 32.46
C ARG A 378 12.08 -26.72 33.56
N GLU A 379 11.75 -25.43 33.58
CA GLU A 379 12.21 -24.53 34.64
C GLU A 379 11.57 -24.89 35.99
N LYS A 380 10.27 -25.16 36.02
CA LYS A 380 9.56 -25.62 37.23
C LYS A 380 10.16 -26.93 37.77
N ALA A 381 10.42 -27.89 36.90
CA ALA A 381 11.05 -29.16 37.26
C ALA A 381 12.48 -28.96 37.79
N ARG A 382 13.28 -28.09 37.16
CA ARG A 382 14.62 -27.72 37.65
C ARG A 382 14.56 -27.09 39.04
N ARG A 383 13.64 -26.15 39.27
CA ARG A 383 13.44 -25.53 40.59
C ARG A 383 13.03 -26.56 41.64
N GLN A 384 12.14 -27.49 41.31
CA GLN A 384 11.75 -28.57 42.23
C GLN A 384 12.92 -29.51 42.55
N ALA A 385 13.68 -29.94 41.55
CA ALA A 385 14.86 -30.81 41.76
C ALA A 385 15.96 -30.11 42.58
N GLN A 386 16.18 -28.81 42.37
CA GLN A 386 17.10 -28.01 43.19
C GLN A 386 16.62 -27.93 44.64
N ARG A 387 15.33 -27.69 44.88
CA ARG A 387 14.75 -27.70 46.23
C ARG A 387 14.91 -29.06 46.90
N GLN A 388 14.65 -30.16 46.20
CA GLN A 388 14.84 -31.51 46.74
C GLN A 388 16.30 -31.79 47.09
N LYS A 389 17.25 -31.46 46.20
CA LYS A 389 18.69 -31.61 46.49
C LYS A 389 19.13 -30.75 47.67
N GLN A 390 18.62 -29.52 47.79
CA GLN A 390 18.90 -28.67 48.95
C GLN A 390 18.34 -29.27 50.25
N LEU A 391 17.11 -29.79 50.23
CA LEU A 391 16.50 -30.48 51.37
C LEU A 391 17.29 -31.74 51.77
N GLU A 392 17.73 -32.55 50.81
CA GLU A 392 18.59 -33.71 51.06
C GLU A 392 19.93 -33.30 51.67
N ARG A 393 20.58 -32.26 51.14
CA ARG A 393 21.82 -31.71 51.69
C ARG A 393 21.63 -31.20 53.12
N LYS A 394 20.54 -30.47 53.40
CA LYS A 394 20.18 -30.02 54.76
C LYS A 394 19.94 -31.21 55.70
N ARG A 395 19.20 -32.22 55.28
CA ARG A 395 18.95 -33.45 56.08
C ARG A 395 20.25 -34.20 56.38
N LYS A 396 21.09 -34.44 55.38
CA LYS A 396 22.37 -35.12 55.56
C LYS A 396 23.26 -34.37 56.54
N PHE A 397 23.34 -33.04 56.38
CA PHE A 397 24.07 -32.18 57.30
C PHE A 397 23.56 -32.28 58.75
N LEU A 398 22.23 -32.27 58.97
CA LEU A 398 21.65 -32.44 60.30
C LEU A 398 21.98 -33.80 60.93
N VAL A 399 21.93 -34.88 60.14
CA VAL A 399 22.27 -36.24 60.59
C VAL A 399 23.76 -36.34 60.93
N ASP A 400 24.63 -35.86 60.05
CA ASP A 400 26.09 -35.88 60.24
C ASP A 400 26.49 -35.05 61.47
N ASP A 401 25.72 -34.02 61.83
CA ASP A 401 26.00 -33.17 62.99
C ASP A 401 25.35 -33.61 64.31
N GLU A 402 24.41 -34.55 64.26
CA GLU A 402 23.69 -35.03 65.43
C GLU A 402 24.62 -35.51 66.57
N PRO A 403 25.73 -36.23 66.33
CA PRO A 403 26.65 -36.64 67.38
C PRO A 403 27.35 -35.46 68.07
N ASN A 404 27.71 -34.42 67.31
CA ASN A 404 28.36 -33.23 67.87
C ASN A 404 27.36 -32.41 68.69
N VAL A 405 26.13 -32.26 68.19
CA VAL A 405 25.03 -31.61 68.91
C VAL A 405 24.70 -32.37 70.20
N ARG A 406 24.65 -33.71 70.17
CA ARG A 406 24.39 -34.55 71.34
C ARG A 406 25.49 -34.42 72.39
N THR A 407 26.75 -34.39 71.94
CA THR A 407 27.92 -34.19 72.80
C THR A 407 27.89 -32.80 73.45
N ALA A 408 27.67 -31.74 72.66
CA ALA A 408 27.54 -30.38 73.18
C ALA A 408 26.37 -30.24 74.18
N LYS A 409 25.22 -30.87 73.92
CA LYS A 409 24.08 -30.89 74.86
C LYS A 409 24.40 -31.60 76.17
N SER A 410 25.29 -32.60 76.15
CA SER A 410 25.74 -33.27 77.38
C SER A 410 26.58 -32.34 78.24
N PHE A 411 27.43 -31.50 77.64
CA PHE A 411 28.21 -30.48 78.34
C PHE A 411 27.37 -29.28 78.79
N MET A 412 26.36 -28.87 78.01
CA MET A 412 25.44 -27.79 78.38
C MET A 412 24.72 -28.05 79.71
N LYS A 413 24.38 -29.32 80.00
CA LYS A 413 23.78 -29.69 81.29
C LYS A 413 24.72 -29.47 82.48
N THR A 414 26.03 -29.40 82.23
CA THR A 414 27.08 -29.26 83.24
C THR A 414 27.54 -27.81 83.36
N ASP A 415 27.76 -27.14 82.22
CA ASP A 415 28.48 -25.85 82.17
C ASP A 415 27.55 -24.66 81.84
N GLY A 416 26.27 -24.91 81.59
CA GLY A 416 25.27 -23.86 81.27
C GLY A 416 25.37 -23.28 79.85
N GLU A 417 26.43 -23.62 79.10
CA GLU A 417 26.67 -23.15 77.74
C GLU A 417 26.72 -24.31 76.74
N MET A 418 26.24 -24.08 75.51
CA MET A 418 26.30 -25.06 74.43
C MET A 418 27.31 -24.62 73.37
N ILE A 419 28.51 -25.22 73.41
CA ILE A 419 29.57 -24.96 72.44
C ILE A 419 29.73 -26.19 71.53
N ILE A 420 29.57 -25.98 70.22
CA ILE A 420 29.82 -27.02 69.20
C ILE A 420 31.15 -26.69 68.51
N VAL A 421 32.16 -27.54 68.69
CA VAL A 421 33.45 -27.44 67.98
C VAL A 421 33.59 -28.64 67.06
N ARG A 422 33.73 -28.38 65.75
CA ARG A 422 33.92 -29.44 64.75
C ARG A 422 34.70 -28.96 63.53
N ARG A 423 35.22 -29.91 62.75
CA ARG A 423 35.81 -29.64 61.43
C ARG A 423 34.70 -29.57 60.38
N VAL A 424 34.54 -28.40 59.77
CA VAL A 424 33.52 -28.16 58.75
C VAL A 424 34.15 -28.25 57.36
N GLN A 425 33.55 -29.04 56.48
CA GLN A 425 33.94 -29.03 55.06
C GLN A 425 33.48 -27.71 54.42
N LYS A 426 34.35 -27.06 53.64
CA LYS A 426 34.10 -25.73 53.04
C LYS A 426 32.76 -25.62 52.30
N GLU A 427 32.29 -26.72 51.71
CA GLU A 427 31.03 -26.81 50.96
C GLU A 427 29.76 -26.81 51.83
N SER A 428 29.90 -27.02 53.13
CA SER A 428 28.80 -27.07 54.11
C SER A 428 28.61 -25.75 54.88
N ILE A 429 29.59 -24.83 54.82
CA ILE A 429 29.55 -23.51 55.48
C ILE A 429 28.26 -22.72 55.19
N PRO A 430 27.74 -22.67 53.94
CA PRO A 430 26.49 -21.96 53.66
C PRO A 430 25.26 -22.61 54.33
N LEU A 431 25.25 -23.94 54.46
CA LEU A 431 24.16 -24.69 55.09
C LEU A 431 24.18 -24.49 56.61
N GLU A 432 25.35 -24.36 57.24
CA GLU A 432 25.43 -24.08 58.67
C GLU A 432 24.80 -22.72 59.01
N LYS A 433 25.13 -21.69 58.22
CA LYS A 433 24.55 -20.35 58.38
C LYS A 433 23.02 -20.39 58.29
N GLU A 434 22.49 -21.20 57.40
CA GLU A 434 21.06 -21.29 57.13
C GLU A 434 20.29 -22.24 58.07
N VAL A 435 20.97 -23.07 58.87
CA VAL A 435 20.34 -24.05 59.77
C VAL A 435 20.48 -23.65 61.23
N PHE A 436 21.62 -23.07 61.62
CA PHE A 436 21.87 -22.67 63.01
C PHE A 436 21.43 -21.24 63.33
N PHE A 437 21.23 -20.40 62.31
CA PHE A 437 20.88 -18.99 62.47
C PHE A 437 19.57 -18.62 61.75
N SER A 438 18.77 -19.60 61.31
CA SER A 438 17.51 -19.34 60.60
C SER A 438 16.34 -18.88 61.48
N ASP A 439 16.46 -19.00 62.80
CA ASP A 439 15.47 -18.54 63.79
C ASP A 439 16.04 -17.42 64.71
N LEU A 440 16.94 -16.58 64.17
CA LEU A 440 17.39 -15.33 64.81
C LEU A 440 16.83 -14.11 64.09
#